data_AF-A0A1Z8N7X7-F1
#
_entry.id   AF-A0A1Z8N7X7-F1
#
_cell.length_a   1.000
_cell.length_b   1.000
_cell.length_c   1.000
_cell.angle_alpha   90.00
_cell.angle_beta   90.00
_cell.angle_gamma   90.00
#
_symmetry.space_group_name_H-M   'P 1'
#
loop_
_entity.id
_entity.type
_entity.pdbx_description
1 polymer ?
#
loop_
_entity_poly.entity_id
_entity_poly.type
_entity_poly.pdbx_seq_one_letter_code
_entity_poly.pdbx_strand_id
1 'polypeptide(L)'
;MLNEARASFMHPLALAEAGEDPGVLLFNAFALAEDMVVAALSHEHPEENWRVVRILHETGLPVVHINELFREIRMGNRQALLRLIEYVADALVDEADELSGDRPEAEAS
;
A
#
# COMPACT_ATOMS: atom_id res chain seq x y z
N MET A 1 -4.07 -22.77 -6.91
CA MET A 1 -3.94 -22.05 -8.19
C MET A 1 -3.78 -20.57 -7.88
N LEU A 2 -2.54 -20.10 -7.64
CA LEU A 2 -2.21 -18.69 -7.37
C LEU A 2 -1.87 -17.93 -8.67
N ASN A 3 -1.76 -18.63 -9.81
CA ASN A 3 -1.46 -18.05 -11.12
C ASN A 3 -2.57 -17.16 -11.70
N GLU A 4 -3.79 -17.17 -11.14
CA GLU A 4 -4.89 -16.29 -11.55
C GLU A 4 -4.99 -15.00 -10.72
N ALA A 5 -4.30 -14.90 -9.57
CA ALA A 5 -4.19 -13.63 -8.84
C ALA A 5 -3.31 -12.61 -9.58
N ARG A 6 -2.59 -13.07 -10.62
CA ARG A 6 -1.88 -12.25 -11.61
C ARG A 6 -2.81 -11.66 -12.67
N ALA A 7 -4.13 -11.85 -12.54
CA ALA A 7 -5.11 -10.96 -13.18
C ALA A 7 -5.04 -9.61 -12.46
N SER A 8 -4.01 -8.85 -12.87
CA SER A 8 -3.75 -7.44 -12.61
C SER A 8 -4.98 -6.76 -12.00
N PHE A 9 -5.05 -6.79 -10.67
CA PHE A 9 -5.63 -5.63 -10.02
C PHE A 9 -4.68 -4.51 -10.47
N MET A 10 -5.20 -3.60 -11.29
CA MET A 10 -4.57 -2.31 -11.50
C MET A 10 -5.57 -1.33 -10.97
N HIS A 11 -5.27 -0.74 -9.82
CA HIS A 11 -6.10 0.32 -9.30
C HIS A 11 -6.22 1.42 -10.37
N PRO A 12 -7.40 2.01 -10.65
CA PRO A 12 -7.54 3.04 -11.68
C PRO A 12 -6.64 4.27 -11.45
N LEU A 13 -6.21 4.47 -10.20
CA LEU A 13 -5.27 5.52 -9.81
C LEU A 13 -3.82 5.05 -9.81
N ALA A 14 -3.51 3.76 -9.96
CA ALA A 14 -2.12 3.29 -10.02
C ALA A 14 -1.46 3.78 -11.31
N LEU A 15 -0.40 4.57 -11.17
CA LEU A 15 0.35 5.16 -12.28
C LEU A 15 1.84 4.93 -12.09
N ALA A 16 2.51 4.63 -13.20
CA ALA A 16 3.95 4.53 -13.30
C ALA A 16 4.43 5.45 -14.45
N GLU A 17 5.42 6.28 -14.17
CA GLU A 17 5.98 7.24 -15.11
C GLU A 17 7.50 7.05 -15.21
N ALA A 18 8.10 7.46 -16.33
CA ALA A 18 9.55 7.46 -16.46
C ALA A 18 10.15 8.58 -15.61
N GLY A 19 11.18 8.25 -14.82
CA GLY A 19 11.95 9.24 -14.07
C GLY A 19 12.88 10.06 -14.96
N GLU A 20 13.54 11.04 -14.36
CA GLU A 20 14.53 11.88 -15.06
C GLU A 20 15.77 11.07 -15.49
N ASP A 21 16.13 10.04 -14.72
CA ASP A 21 17.23 9.15 -15.02
C ASP A 21 16.83 7.99 -15.95
N PRO A 22 17.62 7.68 -17.00
CA PRO A 22 17.32 6.58 -17.91
C PRO A 22 17.22 5.23 -17.17
N GLY A 23 16.05 4.59 -17.28
CA GLY A 23 15.79 3.28 -16.68
C GLY A 23 15.20 3.33 -15.26
N VAL A 24 14.99 4.52 -14.70
CA VAL A 24 14.26 4.70 -13.44
C VAL A 24 12.77 4.89 -13.72
N LEU A 25 11.92 4.18 -13.00
CA LEU A 25 10.46 4.36 -13.01
C LEU A 25 10.01 4.96 -11.69
N LEU A 26 9.12 5.94 -11.75
CA LEU A 26 8.45 6.54 -10.61
C LEU A 26 7.05 5.94 -10.51
N PHE A 27 6.69 5.49 -9.32
CA PHE A 27 5.37 4.94 -9.01
C PHE A 27 4.66 5.89 -8.07
N ASN A 28 3.38 6.12 -8.29
CA ASN A 28 2.58 6.77 -7.26
C ASN A 28 2.25 5.82 -6.11
N ALA A 29 1.81 6.37 -4.98
CA ALA A 29 1.55 5.61 -3.76
C ALA A 29 0.59 4.43 -3.98
N PHE A 30 -0.43 4.59 -4.83
CA PHE A 30 -1.36 3.52 -5.18
C PHE A 30 -0.67 2.35 -5.89
N ALA A 31 0.16 2.62 -6.90
CA ALA A 31 0.86 1.57 -7.64
C ALA A 31 1.85 0.81 -6.73
N LEU A 32 2.55 1.53 -5.84
CA LEU A 32 3.45 0.92 -4.87
C LEU A 32 2.69 0.08 -3.83
N ALA A 33 1.59 0.63 -3.27
CA ALA A 33 0.75 -0.07 -2.29
C ALA A 33 0.14 -1.35 -2.86
N GLU A 34 -0.32 -1.31 -4.12
CA GLU A 34 -0.86 -2.47 -4.82
C GLU A 34 0.16 -3.61 -4.93
N ASP A 35 1.38 -3.30 -5.38
CA ASP A 35 2.47 -4.28 -5.47
C ASP A 35 2.82 -4.87 -4.10
N MET A 36 2.97 -4.01 -3.07
CA MET A 36 3.25 -4.42 -1.70
C MET A 36 2.17 -5.33 -1.12
N VAL A 37 0.89 -5.00 -1.33
CA VAL A 37 -0.24 -5.80 -0.83
C VAL A 37 -0.32 -7.14 -1.55
N VAL A 38 -0.11 -7.18 -2.87
CA VAL A 38 -0.09 -8.44 -3.62
C VAL A 38 1.05 -9.34 -3.13
N ALA A 39 2.25 -8.79 -2.92
CA ALA A 39 3.37 -9.53 -2.35
C ALA A 39 3.06 -10.03 -0.93
N ALA A 40 2.48 -9.18 -0.08
CA ALA A 40 2.09 -9.51 1.30
C ALA A 40 1.01 -10.61 1.41
N LEU A 41 0.22 -10.83 0.36
CA LEU A 41 -0.77 -11.90 0.28
C LEU A 41 -0.17 -13.22 -0.23
N SER A 42 1.04 -13.19 -0.78
CA SER A 42 1.75 -14.40 -1.20
C SER A 42 2.30 -15.14 0.01
N HIS A 43 2.09 -16.45 0.04
CA HIS A 43 2.72 -17.33 1.03
C HIS A 43 4.23 -17.47 0.83
N GLU A 44 4.75 -17.06 -0.33
CA GLU A 44 6.17 -17.11 -0.67
C GLU A 44 6.96 -15.92 -0.10
N HIS A 45 6.27 -14.87 0.36
CA HIS A 45 6.85 -13.60 0.84
C HIS A 45 6.33 -13.19 2.22
N PRO A 46 6.59 -13.97 3.29
CA PRO A 46 6.13 -13.65 4.64
C PRO A 46 6.70 -12.32 5.16
N GLU A 47 7.89 -11.92 4.74
CA GLU A 47 8.51 -10.63 5.06
C GLU A 47 7.67 -9.43 4.59
N GLU A 48 7.08 -9.52 3.40
CA GLU A 48 6.21 -8.46 2.86
C GLU A 48 4.89 -8.40 3.62
N ASN A 49 4.39 -9.56 4.09
CA ASN A 49 3.24 -9.60 4.98
C ASN A 49 3.50 -8.82 6.27
N TRP A 50 4.64 -9.08 6.92
CA TRP A 50 5.04 -8.35 8.14
C TRP A 50 5.19 -6.86 7.88
N ARG A 51 5.77 -6.48 6.73
CA ARG A 51 5.94 -5.08 6.35
C ARG A 51 4.60 -4.35 6.22
N VAL A 52 3.64 -4.92 5.50
CA VAL A 52 2.29 -4.34 5.36
C VAL A 52 1.58 -4.26 6.71
N VAL A 53 1.63 -5.32 7.52
CA VAL A 53 1.02 -5.29 8.87
C VAL A 53 1.62 -4.22 9.75
N ARG A 54 2.94 -3.99 9.68
CA ARG A 54 3.62 -2.95 10.44
C ARG A 54 3.15 -1.56 10.02
N ILE A 55 3.11 -1.27 8.72
CA ILE A 55 2.61 0.01 8.18
C ILE A 55 1.20 0.30 8.71
N LEU A 56 0.28 -0.67 8.60
CA LEU A 56 -1.10 -0.51 9.08
C LEU A 56 -1.18 -0.31 10.59
N HIS A 57 -0.28 -0.94 11.35
CA HIS A 57 -0.22 -0.75 12.80
C HIS A 57 0.29 0.65 13.16
N GLU A 58 1.28 1.16 12.43
CA GLU A 58 1.87 2.49 12.61
C GLU A 58 0.86 3.60 12.31
N THR A 59 -0.09 3.39 11.39
CA THR A 59 -1.22 4.33 11.16
C THR A 59 -2.32 4.25 12.23
N GLY A 60 -2.19 3.35 13.22
CA GLY A 60 -3.16 3.20 14.30
C GLY A 60 -4.35 2.31 13.97
N LEU A 61 -4.32 1.56 12.87
CA LEU A 61 -5.39 0.63 12.52
C LEU A 61 -5.44 -0.53 13.54
N PRO A 62 -6.60 -0.81 14.18
CA PRO A 62 -6.68 -1.87 15.18
C PRO A 62 -6.35 -3.24 14.59
N VAL A 63 -5.54 -4.03 15.31
CA VAL A 63 -5.12 -5.39 14.89
C VAL A 63 -6.30 -6.29 14.54
N VAL A 64 -7.43 -6.16 15.25
CA VAL A 64 -8.66 -6.92 14.96
C VAL A 64 -9.17 -6.62 13.55
N HIS A 65 -9.12 -5.35 13.13
CA HIS A 65 -9.56 -4.92 11.81
C HIS A 65 -8.58 -5.36 10.71
N ILE A 66 -7.28 -5.28 10.96
CA ILE A 66 -6.24 -5.80 10.06
C ILE A 66 -6.50 -7.30 9.80
N ASN A 67 -6.70 -8.08 10.86
CA ASN A 67 -6.99 -9.51 10.75
C ASN A 67 -8.28 -9.80 9.96
N GLU A 68 -9.32 -8.98 10.15
CA GLU A 68 -10.57 -9.08 9.43
C GLU A 68 -10.39 -8.82 7.93
N LEU A 69 -9.67 -7.76 7.54
CA LEU A 69 -9.33 -7.45 6.15
C LEU A 69 -8.62 -8.63 5.48
N PHE A 70 -7.54 -9.14 6.08
CA PHE A 70 -6.80 -10.29 5.54
C PHE A 70 -7.67 -11.55 5.43
N ARG A 71 -8.58 -11.78 6.38
CA ARG A 71 -9.55 -12.89 6.33
C ARG A 71 -10.50 -12.72 5.15
N GLU A 72 -11.09 -11.54 4.99
CA GLU A 72 -12.03 -11.26 3.89
C GLU A 72 -11.37 -11.37 2.52
N ILE A 73 -10.12 -10.91 2.38
CA ILE A 73 -9.34 -11.05 1.15
C ILE A 73 -9.12 -12.53 0.81
N ARG A 74 -8.75 -13.36 1.80
CA ARG A 74 -8.61 -14.82 1.61
C ARG A 74 -9.93 -15.49 1.19
N MET A 75 -11.07 -14.90 1.53
CA MET A 75 -12.40 -15.35 1.08
C MET A 75 -12.78 -14.81 -0.31
N GLY A 76 -11.89 -14.06 -0.96
CA GLY A 76 -12.11 -13.49 -2.29
C GLY A 76 -12.82 -12.13 -2.31
N ASN A 77 -12.93 -11.44 -1.16
CA ASN A 77 -13.55 -10.13 -1.09
C ASN A 77 -12.66 -9.04 -1.74
N ARG A 78 -12.97 -8.67 -2.98
CA ARG A 78 -12.24 -7.62 -3.72
C ARG A 78 -12.36 -6.23 -3.08
N GLN A 79 -13.44 -5.94 -2.35
CA GLN A 79 -13.60 -4.67 -1.64
C GLN A 79 -12.66 -4.58 -0.44
N ALA A 80 -12.41 -5.70 0.25
CA ALA A 80 -11.42 -5.75 1.32
C ALA A 80 -9.99 -5.58 0.78
N LEU A 81 -9.71 -6.15 -0.40
CA LEU A 81 -8.43 -5.95 -1.08
C LEU A 81 -8.21 -4.48 -1.44
N LEU A 82 -9.22 -3.83 -2.02
CA LEU A 82 -9.21 -2.41 -2.33
C LEU A 82 -8.90 -1.55 -1.11
N ARG A 83 -9.66 -1.74 -0.02
CA ARG A 83 -9.45 -1.00 1.23
C ARG A 83 -8.05 -1.19 1.80
N LEU A 84 -7.51 -2.41 1.71
CA LEU A 84 -6.16 -2.67 2.17
C LEU A 84 -5.12 -1.90 1.35
N ILE A 85 -5.29 -1.85 0.02
CA ILE A 85 -4.42 -1.05 -0.86
C ILE A 85 -4.54 0.44 -0.54
N GLU A 86 -5.76 0.95 -0.34
CA GLU A 86 -6.01 2.34 0.04
C GLU A 86 -5.33 2.70 1.37
N TYR A 87 -5.50 1.88 2.41
CA TYR A 87 -4.85 2.14 3.70
C TYR A 87 -3.32 2.16 3.61
N VAL A 88 -2.72 1.27 2.81
CA VAL A 88 -1.28 1.26 2.61
C VAL A 88 -0.84 2.47 1.77
N ALA A 89 -1.60 2.85 0.75
CA ALA A 89 -1.30 4.02 -0.06
C ALA A 89 -1.33 5.32 0.77
N ASP A 90 -2.36 5.51 1.59
CA ASP A 90 -2.48 6.66 2.49
C ASP A 90 -1.30 6.72 3.46
N ALA A 91 -0.92 5.59 4.06
CA ALA A 91 0.22 5.51 4.96
C ALA A 91 1.55 5.90 4.29
N LEU A 92 1.75 5.49 3.02
CA LEU A 92 2.94 5.83 2.25
C LEU A 92 2.99 7.32 1.89
N VAL A 93 1.83 7.95 1.65
CA VAL A 93 1.74 9.40 1.43
C VAL A 93 2.08 10.14 2.72
N ASP A 94 1.50 9.75 3.86
CA ASP A 94 1.79 10.35 5.16
C ASP A 94 3.29 10.26 5.51
N GLU A 95 3.91 9.09 5.29
CA GLU A 95 5.36 8.90 5.49
C GLU A 95 6.19 9.80 4.56
N ALA A 96 5.79 9.95 3.29
CA ALA A 96 6.48 10.82 2.35
C ALA A 96 6.36 12.30 2.72
N ASP A 97 5.21 12.72 3.24
CA ASP A 97 4.96 14.09 3.69
C ASP A 97 5.80 14.41 4.95
N GLU A 98 5.90 13.48 5.89
CA GLU A 98 6.79 13.62 7.05
C GLU A 98 8.28 13.74 6.67
N LEU A 99 8.72 12.97 5.66
CA LEU A 99 10.09 12.98 5.16
C LEU A 99 10.42 14.23 4.32
N SER A 100 9.44 14.78 3.61
CA SER A 100 9.61 15.96 2.76
C SER A 100 9.67 17.26 3.57
N GLY A 101 9.21 17.25 4.84
CA GLY A 101 9.50 18.31 5.79
C GLY A 101 8.80 19.64 5.53
N ASP A 102 7.73 19.66 4.71
CA ASP A 102 6.82 20.80 4.61
C ASP A 102 5.96 20.90 5.89
N ARG A 103 6.62 21.25 7.00
CA ARG A 103 5.93 21.92 8.11
C ARG A 103 5.43 23.24 7.54
N PRO A 104 4.13 23.56 7.60
CA PRO A 104 3.68 24.90 7.28
C PRO A 104 4.36 25.87 8.27
N GLU A 105 5.34 26.62 7.77
CA GLU A 105 5.79 27.83 8.43
C GLU A 105 4.63 28.81 8.48
N ALA A 106 4.55 29.52 9.60
CA ALA A 106 3.74 30.71 9.87
C ALA A 106 2.33 30.51 10.45
N GLU A 107 2.27 30.46 11.78
CA GLU A 107 1.54 31.52 12.48
C GLU A 107 2.52 32.28 13.38
N ALA A 108 3.10 33.35 12.81
CA ALA A 108 3.62 34.45 13.61
C ALA A 108 2.43 35.34 13.99
N SER A 109 2.10 35.40 15.27
CA SER A 109 1.31 36.47 15.88
C SER A 109 1.68 36.64 17.34
#